data_AF-A0A7C6SWM9-F1
#
_entry.id   AF-A0A7C6SWM9-F1
#
_cell.length_a   1.000
_cell.length_b   1.000
_cell.length_c   1.000
_cell.angle_alpha   90.00
_cell.angle_beta   90.00
_cell.angle_gamma   90.00
#
_symmetry.space_group_name_H-M   'P 1'
#
loop_
_entity.id
_entity.type
_entity.pdbx_description
1 polymer ?
#
loop_
_entity_poly.entity_id
_entity_poly.type
_entity_poly.pdbx_seq_one_letter_code
_entity_poly.pdbx_strand_id
1 'polypeptide(L)'
;MGMNPIDATRDIRRSYLNYLTTTFRFKDPVLQAQFEETLEEPGRFVNEPILEATPAFATGSSIEEMIREGVLSKRFLELDTPSLPHSRTLYVHQEAAVRKLVEKGRNVVVATGTGSGKTEAFLIPILNHLFREDEAGELGPGVRALLLYPMNALANDQLARLRKLLVNYPKITFGRYT
;
A
#
# COMPACT_ATOMS: atom_id res chain seq x y z
N MET A 1 -20.05 -13.72 10.31
CA MET A 1 -20.26 -14.88 9.42
C MET A 1 -19.44 -14.62 8.17
N GLY A 2 -18.46 -15.46 7.84
CA GLY A 2 -17.57 -15.21 6.70
C GLY A 2 -18.32 -15.37 5.38
N MET A 3 -18.09 -14.46 4.42
CA MET A 3 -18.62 -14.57 3.06
C MET A 3 -17.99 -15.78 2.38
N ASN A 4 -18.79 -16.71 1.85
CA ASN A 4 -18.28 -17.79 1.01
C ASN A 4 -17.98 -17.22 -0.39
N PRO A 5 -16.71 -17.15 -0.82
CA PRO A 5 -16.35 -16.54 -2.11
C PRO A 5 -16.96 -17.28 -3.30
N ILE A 6 -17.21 -18.59 -3.18
CA ILE A 6 -17.84 -19.37 -4.24
C ILE A 6 -19.30 -18.97 -4.41
N ASP A 7 -20.04 -18.89 -3.31
CA ASP A 7 -21.46 -18.51 -3.34
C ASP A 7 -21.62 -17.05 -3.76
N ALA A 8 -20.74 -16.16 -3.29
CA ALA A 8 -20.70 -14.77 -3.72
C ALA A 8 -20.49 -14.61 -5.22
N THR A 9 -19.52 -15.32 -5.81
CA THR A 9 -19.30 -15.30 -7.26
C THR A 9 -20.51 -15.84 -8.01
N ARG A 10 -21.14 -16.92 -7.51
CA ARG A 10 -22.34 -17.49 -8.13
C ARG A 10 -23.51 -16.50 -8.13
N ASP A 11 -23.71 -15.80 -7.02
CA ASP A 11 -24.79 -14.83 -6.88
C ASP A 11 -24.55 -13.57 -7.72
N ILE A 12 -23.31 -13.07 -7.76
CA ILE A 12 -22.91 -11.96 -8.66
C ILE A 12 -23.13 -12.36 -10.11
N ARG A 13 -22.67 -13.56 -10.51
CA ARG A 13 -22.87 -14.09 -11.86
C ARG A 13 -24.35 -14.13 -12.21
N ARG A 14 -25.18 -14.74 -11.36
CA ARG A 14 -26.63 -14.85 -11.58
C ARG A 14 -27.29 -13.48 -11.70
N SER A 15 -26.98 -12.56 -10.80
CA SER A 15 -27.55 -11.21 -10.80
C SER A 15 -27.18 -10.44 -12.07
N TYR A 16 -25.92 -10.52 -12.49
CA TYR A 16 -25.42 -9.84 -13.68
C TYR A 16 -26.00 -10.42 -14.98
N LEU A 17 -26.05 -11.76 -15.09
CA LEU A 17 -26.67 -12.43 -16.24
C LEU A 17 -28.16 -12.12 -16.35
N ASN A 18 -28.89 -12.15 -15.23
CA ASN A 18 -30.31 -11.77 -15.21
C ASN A 18 -30.51 -10.30 -15.62
N TYR A 19 -29.66 -9.39 -15.16
CA TYR A 19 -29.71 -8.00 -15.58
C TYR A 19 -29.50 -7.84 -17.09
N LEU A 20 -28.50 -8.51 -17.66
CA LEU A 20 -28.22 -8.45 -19.09
C LEU A 20 -29.34 -9.04 -19.94
N THR A 21 -29.86 -10.21 -19.59
CA THR A 21 -30.94 -10.87 -20.34
C THR A 21 -32.28 -10.16 -20.24
N THR A 22 -32.54 -9.44 -19.14
CA THR A 22 -33.75 -8.61 -18.99
C THR A 22 -33.62 -7.24 -19.66
N THR A 23 -32.42 -6.67 -19.69
CA THR A 23 -32.15 -5.37 -20.31
C THR A 23 -32.07 -5.45 -21.83
N PHE A 24 -31.41 -6.48 -22.37
CA PHE A 24 -31.20 -6.65 -23.80
C PHE A 24 -32.13 -7.76 -24.35
N ARG A 25 -33.26 -7.33 -24.92
CA ARG A 25 -34.23 -8.19 -25.62
C ARG A 25 -34.23 -7.89 -27.12
N PHE A 26 -33.89 -8.89 -27.93
CA PHE A 26 -33.91 -8.81 -29.38
C PHE A 26 -35.25 -9.30 -29.94
N LYS A 27 -35.71 -8.69 -31.04
CA LYS A 27 -36.92 -9.15 -31.76
C LYS A 27 -36.66 -10.42 -32.55
N ASP A 28 -35.43 -10.63 -32.98
CA ASP A 28 -35.00 -11.84 -33.69
C ASP A 28 -34.72 -12.96 -32.68
N PRO A 29 -35.46 -14.09 -32.74
CA PRO A 29 -35.30 -15.18 -31.79
C PRO A 29 -33.95 -15.91 -31.93
N VAL A 30 -33.34 -15.91 -33.11
CA VAL A 30 -32.03 -16.54 -33.34
C VAL A 30 -30.95 -15.72 -32.65
N LEU A 31 -30.98 -14.39 -32.82
CA LEU A 31 -30.03 -13.50 -32.15
C LEU A 31 -30.22 -13.50 -30.63
N GLN A 32 -31.46 -13.59 -30.13
CA GLN A 32 -31.73 -13.73 -28.70
C GLN A 32 -31.10 -15.01 -28.12
N ALA A 33 -31.27 -16.14 -28.82
CA ALA A 33 -30.69 -17.41 -28.40
C ALA A 33 -29.16 -17.37 -28.40
N GLN A 34 -28.55 -16.82 -29.45
CA GLN A 34 -27.09 -16.66 -29.53
C GLN A 34 -26.54 -15.76 -28.41
N PHE A 35 -27.25 -14.70 -28.06
CA PHE A 35 -26.88 -13.81 -26.95
C PHE A 35 -26.93 -14.53 -25.60
N GLU A 36 -28.01 -15.26 -25.31
CA GLU A 36 -28.15 -16.01 -24.06
C GLU A 36 -27.10 -17.12 -23.96
N GLU A 37 -26.86 -17.87 -25.04
CA GLU A 37 -25.84 -18.92 -25.11
C GLU A 37 -24.43 -18.36 -24.85
N THR A 38 -24.09 -17.24 -25.51
CA THR A 38 -22.78 -16.57 -25.35
C THR A 38 -22.54 -16.08 -23.92
N LEU A 39 -23.60 -15.65 -23.24
CA LEU A 39 -23.52 -15.17 -21.85
C LEU A 39 -23.33 -16.31 -20.84
N GLU A 40 -23.87 -17.49 -21.13
CA GLU A 40 -23.74 -18.66 -20.26
C GLU A 40 -22.41 -19.39 -20.42
N GLU A 41 -21.68 -19.15 -21.51
CA GLU A 41 -20.35 -19.70 -21.76
C GLU A 41 -19.39 -19.48 -20.56
N PRO A 42 -18.86 -20.57 -19.95
CA PRO A 42 -17.93 -20.46 -18.83
C PRO A 42 -16.68 -19.65 -19.17
N GLY A 43 -16.28 -18.73 -18.28
CA GLY A 43 -15.05 -17.94 -18.42
C GLY A 43 -15.10 -16.79 -19.42
N ARG A 44 -16.23 -16.55 -20.10
CA ARG A 44 -16.36 -15.46 -21.09
C ARG A 44 -16.77 -14.13 -20.48
N PHE A 45 -17.74 -14.14 -19.56
CA PHE A 45 -18.29 -12.93 -18.94
C PHE A 45 -17.97 -12.78 -17.45
N VAL A 46 -17.87 -13.90 -16.74
CA VAL A 46 -17.52 -13.93 -15.32
C VAL A 46 -16.39 -14.93 -15.15
N ASN A 47 -15.27 -14.47 -14.62
CA ASN A 47 -14.18 -15.35 -14.21
C ASN A 47 -14.56 -16.08 -12.93
N GLU A 48 -14.16 -17.33 -12.82
CA GLU A 48 -14.22 -18.08 -11.56
C GLU A 48 -13.37 -17.39 -10.48
N PRO A 49 -13.66 -17.60 -9.18
CA PRO A 49 -12.89 -16.98 -8.12
C PRO A 49 -11.41 -17.37 -8.24
N ILE A 50 -10.55 -16.37 -8.39
CA ILE A 50 -9.10 -16.58 -8.45
C ILE A 50 -8.57 -16.64 -7.02
N LEU A 51 -8.00 -17.79 -6.65
CA LEU A 51 -7.24 -17.92 -5.42
C LEU A 51 -5.75 -17.73 -5.74
N GLU A 52 -5.22 -16.57 -5.39
CA GLU A 52 -3.79 -16.29 -5.50
C GLU A 52 -3.15 -16.36 -4.11
N ALA A 53 -2.16 -17.25 -3.95
CA ALA A 53 -1.32 -17.29 -2.77
C ALA A 53 -0.03 -16.51 -3.06
N THR A 54 0.06 -15.28 -2.57
CA THR A 54 1.30 -14.51 -2.68
C THR A 54 2.23 -14.88 -1.52
N PRO A 55 3.43 -15.44 -1.77
CA PRO A 55 4.37 -15.74 -0.71
C PRO A 55 4.77 -14.45 0.02
N ALA A 56 5.01 -14.55 1.32
CA ALA A 56 5.50 -13.42 2.10
C ALA A 56 6.86 -12.97 1.56
N PHE A 57 7.08 -11.65 1.49
CA PHE A 57 8.38 -11.10 1.13
C PHE A 57 9.44 -11.46 2.18
N ALA A 58 10.67 -11.72 1.74
CA ALA A 58 11.79 -11.97 2.64
C ALA A 58 11.97 -10.79 3.61
N THR A 59 12.13 -11.12 4.89
CA THR A 59 12.38 -10.16 5.97
C THR A 59 13.87 -9.94 6.17
N GLY A 60 14.24 -8.71 6.48
CA GLY A 60 15.56 -8.30 6.93
C GLY A 60 15.50 -7.80 8.38
N SER A 61 16.33 -6.81 8.70
CA SER A 61 16.46 -6.27 10.05
C SER A 61 15.20 -5.57 10.56
N SER A 62 14.99 -5.59 11.88
CA SER A 62 13.99 -4.77 12.56
C SER A 62 14.42 -3.32 12.71
N ILE A 63 13.47 -2.43 13.00
CA ILE A 63 13.79 -1.02 13.30
C ILE A 63 14.72 -0.93 14.51
N GLU A 64 14.48 -1.73 15.57
CA GLU A 64 15.37 -1.79 16.75
C GLU A 64 16.79 -2.24 16.41
N GLU A 65 16.95 -3.22 15.53
CA GLU A 65 18.26 -3.68 15.07
C GLU A 65 18.99 -2.55 14.32
N MET A 66 18.31 -1.89 13.39
CA MET A 66 18.89 -0.77 12.65
C MET A 66 19.21 0.45 13.52
N ILE A 67 18.49 0.67 14.63
CA ILE A 67 18.85 1.67 15.65
C ILE A 67 20.11 1.26 16.40
N ARG A 68 20.20 -0.02 16.83
CA ARG A 68 21.40 -0.54 17.53
C ARG A 68 22.66 -0.48 16.66
N GLU A 69 22.51 -0.68 15.35
CA GLU A 69 23.59 -0.51 14.37
C GLU A 69 23.96 0.95 14.11
N GLY A 70 23.18 1.93 14.60
CA GLY A 70 23.40 3.35 14.38
C GLY A 70 22.93 3.86 13.00
N VAL A 71 22.25 3.02 12.21
CA VAL A 71 21.70 3.40 10.91
C VAL A 71 20.49 4.31 11.09
N LEU A 72 19.57 3.94 11.98
CA LEU A 72 18.38 4.73 12.29
C LEU A 72 18.54 5.51 13.61
N SER A 73 17.92 6.69 13.67
CA SER A 73 17.84 7.50 14.90
C SER A 73 17.03 6.78 16.00
N LYS A 74 17.43 6.98 17.26
CA LYS A 74 16.68 6.46 18.42
C LYS A 74 15.29 7.10 18.58
N ARG A 75 15.02 8.24 17.93
CA ARG A 75 13.70 8.92 17.95
C ARG A 75 12.60 8.09 17.31
N PHE A 76 12.93 7.07 16.51
CA PHE A 76 11.93 6.09 16.05
C PHE A 76 11.20 5.40 17.21
N LEU A 77 11.84 5.25 18.38
CA LEU A 77 11.20 4.70 19.59
C LEU A 77 10.13 5.64 20.15
N GLU A 78 10.22 6.95 19.90
CA GLU A 78 9.28 7.97 20.38
C GLU A 78 7.99 8.00 19.55
N LEU A 79 7.98 7.38 18.36
CA LEU A 79 6.75 7.24 17.59
C LEU A 79 5.72 6.45 18.38
N ASP A 80 6.11 5.30 18.96
CA ASP A 80 5.26 4.41 19.76
C ASP A 80 3.83 4.26 19.20
N THR A 81 3.73 3.87 17.92
CA THR A 81 2.43 3.67 17.26
C THR A 81 2.29 2.26 16.68
N PRO A 82 1.08 1.69 16.65
CA PRO A 82 0.82 0.42 15.97
C PRO A 82 1.12 0.44 14.46
N SER A 83 1.20 1.64 13.86
CA SER A 83 1.42 1.80 12.42
C SER A 83 2.85 1.44 12.02
N LEU A 84 3.81 1.60 12.93
CA LEU A 84 5.22 1.25 12.72
C LEU A 84 5.85 0.81 14.05
N PRO A 85 5.54 -0.41 14.52
CA PRO A 85 6.14 -0.95 15.75
C PRO A 85 7.65 -1.08 15.61
N HIS A 86 8.39 -0.80 16.68
CA HIS A 86 9.86 -0.90 16.70
C HIS A 86 10.36 -2.33 16.43
N SER A 87 9.61 -3.33 16.88
CA SER A 87 9.91 -4.75 16.68
C SER A 87 9.60 -5.25 15.27
N ARG A 88 8.97 -4.43 14.42
CA ARG A 88 8.64 -4.79 13.05
C ARG A 88 9.92 -5.02 12.23
N THR A 89 10.04 -6.19 11.62
CA THR A 89 11.05 -6.49 10.60
C THR A 89 10.70 -5.79 9.29
N LEU A 90 11.71 -5.15 8.69
CA LEU A 90 11.59 -4.60 7.35
C LEU A 90 11.69 -5.72 6.32
N TYR A 91 11.07 -5.56 5.17
CA TYR A 91 11.39 -6.43 4.04
C TYR A 91 12.78 -6.13 3.50
N VAL A 92 13.45 -7.12 2.93
CA VAL A 92 14.83 -6.99 2.41
C VAL A 92 14.99 -5.79 1.46
N HIS A 93 13.98 -5.51 0.62
CA HIS A 93 14.01 -4.37 -0.28
C HIS A 93 13.86 -3.00 0.42
N GLN A 94 13.12 -2.95 1.54
CA GLN A 94 12.99 -1.75 2.37
C GLN A 94 14.30 -1.49 3.10
N GLU A 95 14.89 -2.50 3.75
CA GLU A 95 16.18 -2.38 4.42
C GLU A 95 17.27 -1.94 3.43
N ALA A 96 17.35 -2.59 2.26
CA ALA A 96 18.32 -2.24 1.22
C ALA A 96 18.15 -0.79 0.73
N ALA A 97 16.91 -0.28 0.64
CA ALA A 97 16.65 1.11 0.29
C ALA A 97 17.10 2.06 1.41
N VAL A 98 16.74 1.78 2.67
CA VAL A 98 17.15 2.56 3.84
C VAL A 98 18.66 2.68 3.91
N ARG A 99 19.38 1.56 3.87
CA ARG A 99 20.86 1.55 3.91
C ARG A 99 21.49 2.35 2.78
N LYS A 100 20.98 2.23 1.55
CA LYS A 100 21.48 3.01 0.39
C LYS A 100 21.23 4.51 0.53
N LEU A 101 20.07 4.90 1.06
CA LEU A 101 19.69 6.30 1.23
C LEU A 101 20.41 6.95 2.42
N VAL A 102 20.40 6.28 3.58
CA VAL A 102 20.89 6.81 4.85
C VAL A 102 22.41 6.72 4.97
N GLU A 103 23.00 5.55 4.70
CA GLU A 103 24.43 5.35 4.93
C GLU A 103 25.28 5.80 3.73
N LYS A 104 24.75 5.64 2.51
CA LYS A 104 25.50 5.88 1.27
C LYS A 104 25.10 7.16 0.53
N GLY A 105 24.03 7.84 0.96
CA GLY A 105 23.52 9.05 0.30
C GLY A 105 23.15 8.85 -1.17
N ARG A 106 22.72 7.65 -1.57
CA ARG A 106 22.44 7.31 -2.98
C ARG A 106 20.98 7.49 -3.32
N ASN A 107 20.71 7.93 -4.54
CA ASN A 107 19.38 7.82 -5.14
C ASN A 107 19.01 6.35 -5.39
N VAL A 108 17.73 6.00 -5.21
CA VAL A 108 17.24 4.63 -5.37
C VAL A 108 15.99 4.57 -6.24
N VAL A 109 15.87 3.50 -7.01
CA VAL A 109 14.61 3.08 -7.64
C VAL A 109 14.22 1.75 -7.01
N VAL A 110 13.02 1.68 -6.44
CA VAL A 110 12.50 0.47 -5.78
C VAL A 110 11.43 -0.15 -6.67
N ALA A 111 11.78 -1.22 -7.37
CA ALA A 111 10.89 -1.97 -8.25
C ALA A 111 10.46 -3.29 -7.59
N THR A 112 9.27 -3.30 -6.99
CA THR A 112 8.67 -4.46 -6.31
C THR A 112 7.18 -4.55 -6.60
N GLY A 113 6.59 -5.75 -6.43
CA GLY A 113 5.16 -6.00 -6.65
C GLY A 113 4.23 -5.09 -5.84
N THR A 114 2.97 -4.98 -6.26
CA THR A 114 1.91 -4.31 -5.49
C THR A 114 1.77 -4.92 -4.09
N GLY A 115 1.40 -4.11 -3.09
CA GLY A 115 1.28 -4.57 -1.71
C GLY A 115 2.58 -4.90 -0.96
N SER A 116 3.75 -4.78 -1.59
CA SER A 116 5.06 -5.11 -0.97
C SER A 116 5.55 -4.16 0.13
N GLY A 117 4.80 -3.11 0.48
CA GLY A 117 5.24 -2.12 1.47
C GLY A 117 6.30 -1.14 0.94
N LYS A 118 6.18 -0.68 -0.31
CA LYS A 118 7.07 0.35 -0.87
C LYS A 118 7.09 1.65 -0.06
N THR A 119 6.02 1.94 0.69
CA THR A 119 5.89 3.16 1.49
C THR A 119 7.02 3.30 2.50
N GLU A 120 7.36 2.22 3.21
CA GLU A 120 8.41 2.22 4.23
C GLU A 120 9.79 2.47 3.62
N ALA A 121 10.03 2.05 2.38
CA ALA A 121 11.32 2.19 1.70
C ALA A 121 11.73 3.67 1.46
N PHE A 122 10.76 4.58 1.34
CA PHE A 122 11.03 6.03 1.25
C PHE A 122 10.67 6.79 2.54
N LEU A 123 9.70 6.32 3.31
CA LEU A 123 9.26 7.06 4.49
C LEU A 123 10.23 6.95 5.66
N ILE A 124 10.78 5.76 5.92
CA ILE A 124 11.78 5.56 6.98
C ILE A 124 13.00 6.48 6.78
N PRO A 125 13.63 6.57 5.60
CA PRO A 125 14.77 7.47 5.43
C PRO A 125 14.39 8.96 5.58
N ILE A 126 13.18 9.37 5.16
CA ILE A 126 12.69 10.74 5.39
C ILE A 126 12.56 11.02 6.89
N LEU A 127 11.90 10.13 7.64
CA LEU A 127 11.74 10.27 9.09
C LEU A 127 13.09 10.26 9.80
N ASN A 128 14.01 9.39 9.39
CA ASN A 128 15.36 9.35 9.94
C ASN A 128 16.11 10.66 9.75
N HIS A 129 15.98 11.30 8.58
CA HIS A 129 16.58 12.61 8.33
C HIS A 129 16.00 13.67 9.29
N LEU A 130 14.68 13.76 9.39
CA LEU A 130 13.99 14.69 10.29
C LEU A 130 14.33 14.48 11.76
N PHE A 131 14.42 13.22 12.19
CA PHE A 131 14.79 12.86 13.55
C PHE A 131 16.24 13.20 13.88
N ARG A 132 17.16 13.03 12.92
CA ARG A 132 18.56 13.45 13.10
C ARG A 132 18.69 14.96 13.18
N GLU A 133 17.93 15.72 12.38
CA GLU A 133 17.86 17.18 12.55
C GLU A 133 17.31 17.58 13.94
N ASP A 134 16.30 16.87 14.47
CA ASP A 134 15.77 17.16 15.80
C ASP A 134 16.77 16.80 16.91
N GLU A 135 17.50 15.69 16.77
CA GLU A 135 18.59 15.31 17.69
C GLU A 135 19.71 16.36 17.72
N ALA A 136 20.01 16.97 16.57
CA ALA A 136 21.00 18.04 16.44
C ALA A 136 20.48 19.42 16.89
N GLY A 137 19.17 19.57 17.12
CA GLY A 137 18.55 20.88 17.41
C GLY A 137 18.43 21.79 16.18
N GLU A 138 18.56 21.21 14.98
CA GLU A 138 18.49 21.91 13.69
C GLU A 138 17.08 21.85 13.07
N LEU A 139 16.18 21.06 13.65
CA LEU A 139 14.81 20.97 13.19
C LEU A 139 14.09 22.31 13.40
N GLY A 140 13.76 22.96 12.29
CA GLY A 140 13.05 24.24 12.25
C GLY A 140 12.05 24.32 11.09
N PRO A 141 11.33 25.45 10.96
CA PRO A 141 10.34 25.62 9.90
C PRO A 141 10.95 25.46 8.50
N GLY A 142 10.37 24.59 7.68
CA GLY A 142 10.78 24.41 6.29
C GLY A 142 10.32 23.07 5.71
N VAL A 143 10.26 22.99 4.38
CA VAL A 143 9.94 21.75 3.67
C VAL A 143 11.21 20.91 3.54
N ARG A 144 11.19 19.66 4.05
CA ARG A 144 12.33 18.71 3.96
C ARG A 144 12.10 17.56 2.99
N ALA A 145 10.84 17.23 2.71
CA ALA A 145 10.49 16.17 1.78
C ALA A 145 9.23 16.56 1.00
N LEU A 146 9.23 16.23 -0.29
CA LEU A 146 8.07 16.34 -1.17
C LEU A 146 7.70 14.94 -1.66
N LEU A 147 6.47 14.51 -1.36
CA LEU A 147 5.92 13.23 -1.80
C LEU A 147 4.95 13.46 -2.95
N LEU A 148 5.27 12.90 -4.12
CA LEU A 148 4.44 13.02 -5.32
C LEU A 148 3.64 11.73 -5.52
N TYR A 149 2.31 11.87 -5.56
CA TYR A 149 1.40 10.76 -5.81
C TYR A 149 0.64 10.99 -7.13
N PRO A 150 0.38 9.94 -7.92
CA PRO A 150 -0.34 10.07 -9.20
C PRO A 150 -1.83 10.37 -9.01
N MET A 151 -2.39 10.10 -7.83
CA MET A 151 -3.83 10.22 -7.57
C MET A 151 -4.11 10.89 -6.22
N ASN A 152 -5.11 11.77 -6.20
CA ASN A 152 -5.59 12.46 -5.00
C ASN A 152 -6.08 11.50 -3.92
N ALA A 153 -6.74 10.40 -4.30
CA ALA A 153 -7.20 9.37 -3.36
C ALA A 153 -6.01 8.73 -2.62
N LEU A 154 -4.97 8.35 -3.35
CA LEU A 154 -3.75 7.79 -2.75
C LEU A 154 -3.06 8.80 -1.82
N ALA A 155 -2.99 10.07 -2.22
CA ALA A 155 -2.44 11.12 -1.36
C ALA A 155 -3.22 11.26 -0.04
N ASN A 156 -4.55 11.16 -0.07
CA ASN A 156 -5.39 11.22 1.12
C ASN A 156 -5.16 10.03 2.06
N ASP A 157 -5.03 8.82 1.52
CA ASP A 157 -4.75 7.62 2.31
C ASP A 157 -3.40 7.73 3.02
N GLN A 158 -2.38 8.23 2.31
CA GLN A 158 -1.06 8.44 2.89
C GLN A 158 -1.07 9.56 3.95
N LEU A 159 -1.85 10.63 3.75
CA LEU A 159 -2.03 11.68 4.75
C LEU A 159 -2.68 11.15 6.04
N ALA A 160 -3.72 10.32 5.91
CA ALA A 160 -4.36 9.67 7.06
C ALA A 160 -3.39 8.74 7.80
N ARG A 161 -2.53 8.01 7.07
CA ARG A 161 -1.47 7.18 7.66
C ARG A 161 -0.42 8.02 8.40
N LEU A 162 0.04 9.13 7.81
CA LEU A 162 1.00 10.04 8.46
C LEU A 162 0.45 10.63 9.77
N ARG A 163 -0.83 11.01 9.81
CA ARG A 163 -1.50 11.47 11.04
C ARG A 163 -1.44 10.44 12.16
N LYS A 164 -1.70 9.18 11.85
CA LYS A 164 -1.62 8.08 12.83
C LYS A 164 -0.19 7.82 13.27
N LEU A 165 0.75 7.85 12.33
CA LEU A 165 2.16 7.55 12.59
C LEU A 165 2.83 8.62 13.45
N LEU A 166 2.57 9.90 13.18
CA LEU A 166 3.25 11.04 13.80
C LEU A 166 2.47 11.66 14.96
N VAL A 167 1.43 10.98 15.46
CA VAL A 167 0.58 11.50 16.55
C VAL A 167 1.38 11.87 17.80
N ASN A 168 2.43 11.11 18.11
CA ASN A 168 3.31 11.33 19.26
C ASN A 168 4.53 12.23 18.94
N TYR A 169 4.63 12.77 17.72
CA TYR A 169 5.77 13.57 17.27
C TYR A 169 5.35 14.90 16.62
N PRO A 170 4.78 15.85 17.39
CA PRO A 170 4.16 17.06 16.85
C PRO A 170 5.15 18.06 16.21
N LYS A 171 6.45 17.89 16.45
CA LYS A 171 7.49 18.73 15.82
C LYS A 171 7.57 18.52 14.30
N ILE A 172 7.19 17.34 13.81
CA ILE A 172 7.14 17.05 12.38
C ILE A 172 5.73 17.38 11.89
N THR A 173 5.65 18.39 11.02
CA THR A 173 4.41 18.81 10.40
C THR A 173 4.37 18.36 8.94
N PHE A 174 3.17 18.15 8.42
CA PHE A 174 2.97 17.76 7.03
C PHE A 174 1.65 18.34 6.52
N GLY A 175 1.59 18.58 5.22
CA GLY A 175 0.44 19.13 4.54
C GLY A 175 0.29 18.54 3.16
N ARG A 176 -0.89 18.73 2.56
CA ARG A 176 -1.14 18.40 1.17
C ARG A 176 -1.35 19.71 0.42
N TYR A 177 -0.65 19.85 -0.69
CA TYR A 177 -0.90 20.91 -1.65
C TYR A 177 -1.76 20.33 -2.78
N THR A 178 -2.82 21.04 -3.17
CA THR A 178 -3.77 20.63 -4.21
C THR A 178 -4.07 21.79 -5.13
#